data_AF-A0A3D0KP01-F1
#
_entry.id   AF-A0A3D0KP01-F1
#
_cell.length_a   1.000
_cell.length_b   1.000
_cell.length_c   1.000
_cell.angle_alpha   90.00
_cell.angle_beta   90.00
_cell.angle_gamma   90.00
#
_symmetry.space_group_name_H-M   'P 1'
#
loop_
_entity.id
_entity.type
_entity.pdbx_description
1 polymer ?
#
loop_
_entity_poly.entity_id
_entity_poly.type
_entity_poly.pdbx_seq_one_letter_code
_entity_poly.pdbx_strand_id
1 'polypeptide(L)'
;AMTSEKDKDSADASKCTFVCTHCGQKYEYALNYQVREASRWIGWSKMLFEFDLADDDVIGDIQPDGSIKIRIPLNDQQYQNAKNVYVTRTENGRQIQVPAEIEDGYLVITANHFSPYEISFIGNDTHCFVGHSLTLKGDIGVNYYVDLPKGYNPADVDVDFSWNQKTVSVPLSQITQDTETGYYVVPCNVASKEMTDTIIAALKCNGEIIDTEAYSVEKYAKRIIENKDGEFDNLFPKEPEKLEKLQNLVTSMLVYGAKSQLHFDHNSDALADSSLGDYSLADISGDALTSYTYQDSDFADYGLKFEGSRLKLMSKTDYMLYFSKTGGDDKPLPKVTTDSGSIIEPYEDSGYICYDVTDIPAKCITDDITLYFNGNAKVFNTGSYIGKALNGDDNTLITTITALYAYCRSAKAYFDN
;
A
#
# COMPACT_ATOMS: atom_id res chain seq x y z
N ALA A 1 5.28 19.09 47.29
CA ALA A 1 4.54 17.87 46.89
C ALA A 1 3.20 17.82 47.63
N MET A 2 2.13 17.34 47.00
CA MET A 2 0.85 17.08 47.67
C MET A 2 0.42 15.65 47.38
N THR A 3 -0.16 14.97 48.37
CA THR A 3 -0.73 13.63 48.22
C THR A 3 -2.24 13.69 48.45
N SER A 4 -3.03 12.99 47.62
CA SER A 4 -4.48 12.88 47.81
C SER A 4 -4.79 11.75 48.78
N GLU A 5 -5.58 12.03 49.82
CA GLU A 5 -6.19 11.01 50.67
C GLU A 5 -7.70 10.99 50.41
N LYS A 6 -8.24 9.79 50.21
CA LYS A 6 -9.69 9.61 50.07
C LYS A 6 -10.32 9.70 51.46
N ASP A 7 -11.13 10.73 51.70
CA ASP A 7 -11.99 10.74 52.87
C ASP A 7 -13.06 9.65 52.68
N LYS A 8 -13.06 8.64 53.55
CA LYS A 8 -13.82 7.39 53.34
C LYS A 8 -15.34 7.56 53.46
N ASP A 9 -15.82 8.73 53.91
CA ASP A 9 -17.23 8.94 54.26
C ASP A 9 -17.92 10.13 53.55
N SER A 10 -17.30 10.80 52.57
CA SER A 10 -18.01 11.87 51.84
C SER A 10 -18.78 11.32 50.63
N ALA A 11 -20.11 11.30 50.72
CA ALA A 11 -21.02 10.93 49.64
C ALA A 11 -21.11 12.00 48.52
N ASP A 12 -20.29 13.05 48.60
CA ASP A 12 -20.29 14.15 47.65
C ASP A 12 -18.97 14.16 46.86
N ALA A 13 -18.97 13.48 45.71
CA ALA A 13 -17.81 13.37 44.81
C ALA A 13 -17.40 14.72 44.17
N SER A 14 -17.92 15.85 44.64
CA SER A 14 -17.75 17.18 44.02
C SER A 14 -16.47 17.88 44.44
N LYS A 15 -15.80 17.39 45.50
CA LYS A 15 -14.57 17.99 46.00
C LYS A 15 -13.47 16.96 46.26
N CYS A 16 -12.22 17.35 46.02
CA CYS A 16 -11.03 16.60 46.43
C CYS A 16 -10.25 17.37 47.49
N THR A 17 -9.74 16.63 48.48
CA THR A 17 -8.90 17.16 49.55
C THR A 17 -7.44 16.85 49.25
N PHE A 18 -6.63 17.89 49.14
CA PHE A 18 -5.18 17.78 48.96
C PHE A 18 -4.48 18.14 50.26
N VAL A 19 -3.42 17.40 50.60
CA VAL A 19 -2.61 17.67 51.78
C VAL A 19 -1.23 18.13 51.34
N CYS A 20 -0.84 19.33 51.75
CA CYS A 20 0.52 19.82 51.53
C CYS A 20 1.50 18.98 52.36
N THR A 21 2.46 18.31 51.71
CA THR A 21 3.43 17.46 52.42
C THR A 21 4.47 18.25 53.21
N HIS A 22 4.54 19.57 53.02
CA HIS A 22 5.48 20.44 53.73
C HIS A 22 4.87 21.01 55.02
N CYS A 23 3.64 21.53 54.98
CA CYS A 23 3.00 22.17 56.14
C CYS A 23 1.81 21.37 56.73
N GLY A 24 1.38 20.28 56.09
CA GLY A 24 0.25 19.46 56.55
C GLY A 24 -1.12 20.10 56.34
N GLN A 25 -1.18 21.27 55.71
CA GLN A 25 -2.44 21.99 55.47
C GLN A 25 -3.29 21.25 54.44
N LYS A 26 -4.58 21.13 54.74
CA LYS A 26 -5.58 20.50 53.88
C LYS A 26 -6.29 21.55 53.05
N TYR A 27 -6.47 21.27 51.77
CA TYR A 27 -7.17 22.13 50.83
C TYR A 27 -8.28 21.35 50.13
N GLU A 28 -9.51 21.86 50.15
CA GLU A 28 -10.66 21.26 49.47
C GLU A 28 -10.97 22.02 48.18
N TYR A 29 -11.01 21.31 47.04
CA TYR A 29 -11.29 21.93 45.74
C TYR A 29 -12.41 21.24 44.99
N ALA A 30 -13.26 22.03 44.34
CA ALA A 30 -14.30 21.52 43.45
C ALA A 30 -13.69 21.04 42.12
N LEU A 31 -14.00 19.81 41.71
CA LEU A 31 -13.47 19.24 40.48
C LEU A 31 -14.38 19.50 39.28
N ASN A 32 -13.78 19.80 38.13
CA ASN A 32 -14.50 19.83 36.85
C ASN A 32 -15.00 18.42 36.49
N TYR A 33 -16.20 18.35 35.89
CA TYR A 33 -16.88 17.17 35.35
C TYR A 33 -15.97 16.20 34.59
N GLN A 34 -14.97 16.68 33.84
CA GLN A 34 -14.12 15.81 33.02
C GLN A 34 -13.03 15.07 33.82
N VAL A 35 -12.54 15.63 34.93
CA VAL A 35 -11.61 14.93 35.85
C VAL A 35 -12.33 13.83 36.63
N ARG A 36 -13.63 14.03 36.89
CA ARG A 36 -14.53 12.99 37.41
C ARG A 36 -14.71 11.81 36.45
N GLU A 37 -14.74 12.05 35.14
CA GLU A 37 -14.81 10.98 34.13
C GLU A 37 -13.46 10.24 34.04
N ALA A 38 -12.32 10.93 33.91
CA ALA A 38 -11.01 10.28 33.84
C ALA A 38 -10.68 9.40 35.06
N SER A 39 -11.05 9.84 36.27
CA SER A 39 -10.85 9.07 37.50
C SER A 39 -11.71 7.80 37.62
N ARG A 40 -12.85 7.72 36.90
CA ARG A 40 -13.69 6.51 36.82
C ARG A 40 -13.01 5.38 36.05
N TRP A 41 -12.17 5.70 35.08
CA TRP A 41 -11.49 4.71 34.23
C TRP A 41 -10.15 4.24 34.82
N ILE A 42 -9.43 5.11 35.52
CA ILE A 42 -8.02 4.86 35.93
C ILE A 42 -7.90 4.50 37.43
N GLY A 43 -8.86 4.95 38.26
CA GLY A 43 -8.86 4.76 39.71
C GLY A 43 -8.04 5.82 40.47
N TRP A 44 -8.66 6.45 41.47
CA TRP A 44 -8.13 7.59 42.24
C TRP A 44 -6.77 7.35 42.91
N SER A 45 -6.46 6.12 43.30
CA SER A 45 -5.26 5.78 44.06
C SER A 45 -3.97 5.72 43.22
N LYS A 46 -4.03 6.08 41.94
CA LYS A 46 -2.91 5.94 40.99
C LYS A 46 -2.47 7.24 40.31
N MET A 47 -3.12 8.38 40.58
CA MET A 47 -2.74 9.67 40.00
C MET A 47 -1.88 10.47 40.99
N LEU A 48 -0.71 10.94 40.55
CA LEU A 48 0.22 11.73 41.35
C LEU A 48 0.36 13.12 40.71
N PHE A 49 0.01 14.16 41.47
CA PHE A 49 0.09 15.55 41.04
C PHE A 49 1.21 16.25 41.80
N GLU A 50 2.19 16.78 41.09
CA GLU A 50 3.29 17.54 41.68
C GLU A 50 3.11 19.01 41.33
N PHE A 51 2.72 19.80 42.34
CA PHE A 51 2.53 21.24 42.20
C PHE A 51 3.79 21.96 42.70
N ASP A 52 4.32 22.86 41.89
CA ASP A 52 5.22 23.91 42.34
C ASP A 52 4.35 25.16 42.51
N LEU A 53 4.09 25.55 43.75
CA LEU A 53 3.35 26.76 44.06
C LEU A 53 4.38 27.84 44.39
N ALA A 54 4.45 28.90 43.59
CA ALA A 54 5.14 30.11 43.99
C ALA A 54 4.36 30.76 45.14
N ASP A 55 5.10 31.26 46.13
CA ASP A 55 4.61 31.74 47.43
C ASP A 55 3.45 32.76 47.38
N ASP A 56 2.53 32.51 48.32
CA ASP A 56 1.73 33.40 49.15
C ASP A 56 0.77 34.47 48.57
N ASP A 57 -0.49 34.36 49.05
CA ASP A 57 -1.49 35.43 49.23
C ASP A 57 -2.50 35.78 48.12
N VAL A 58 -3.07 34.81 47.40
CA VAL A 58 -4.39 35.03 46.75
C VAL A 58 -5.34 33.85 46.89
N ILE A 59 -6.42 34.06 47.66
CA ILE A 59 -7.65 33.26 47.63
C ILE A 59 -8.42 33.66 46.36
N GLY A 60 -8.26 32.89 45.30
CA GLY A 60 -8.95 32.96 44.02
C GLY A 60 -8.55 31.75 43.18
N ASP A 61 -9.32 31.41 42.14
CA ASP A 61 -9.06 30.25 41.26
C ASP A 61 -7.57 30.17 40.88
N ILE A 62 -6.84 29.22 41.48
CA ILE A 62 -5.40 29.05 41.25
C ILE A 62 -5.23 28.50 39.84
N GLN A 63 -5.05 29.39 38.87
CA GLN A 63 -4.22 29.09 37.71
C GLN A 63 -2.78 29.20 38.21
N PRO A 64 -1.98 28.12 38.20
CA PRO A 64 -0.56 28.27 38.50
C PRO A 64 0.02 29.25 37.49
N ASP A 65 0.70 30.28 37.99
CA ASP A 65 1.47 31.24 37.21
C ASP A 65 2.82 30.65 36.74
N GLY A 66 2.93 29.31 36.73
CA GLY A 66 4.11 28.53 36.39
C GLY A 66 3.80 27.22 35.66
N SER A 67 4.81 26.35 35.54
CA SER A 67 4.69 25.04 34.89
C SER A 67 4.25 23.95 35.88
N ILE A 68 3.12 23.29 35.62
CA ILE A 68 2.67 22.06 36.27
C ILE A 68 3.36 20.87 35.57
N LYS A 69 3.98 19.98 36.35
CA LYS A 69 4.34 18.63 35.89
C LYS A 69 3.26 17.62 36.32
N ILE A 70 2.60 17.01 35.34
CA ILE A 70 1.61 15.95 35.57
C ILE A 70 2.30 14.61 35.32
N ARG A 71 2.38 13.74 36.34
CA ARG A 71 3.02 12.41 36.23
C ARG A 71 1.97 11.31 36.21
N ILE A 72 1.89 10.60 35.09
CA ILE A 72 0.91 9.51 34.88
C ILE A 72 1.70 8.19 34.85
N PRO A 73 1.49 7.28 35.82
CA PRO A 73 2.22 6.01 35.83
C PRO A 73 1.83 5.17 34.61
N LEU A 74 2.84 4.63 33.95
CA LEU A 74 2.67 3.73 32.82
C LEU A 74 2.78 2.29 33.30
N ASN A 75 1.95 1.41 32.75
CA ASN A 75 2.17 -0.03 32.89
C ASN A 75 3.31 -0.48 31.95
N ASP A 76 3.82 -1.71 32.12
CA ASP A 76 4.96 -2.21 31.34
C ASP A 76 4.74 -2.11 29.82
N GLN A 77 3.53 -2.42 29.33
CA GLN A 77 3.19 -2.30 27.91
C GLN A 77 3.18 -0.84 27.44
N GLN A 78 2.60 0.05 28.22
CA GLN A 78 2.56 1.49 27.94
C GLN A 78 3.97 2.10 27.96
N TYR A 79 4.83 1.68 28.89
CA TYR A 79 6.20 2.14 29.00
C TYR A 79 7.05 1.70 27.80
N GLN A 80 6.87 0.47 27.29
CA GLN A 80 7.53 0.03 26.06
C GLN A 80 7.05 0.80 24.81
N ASN A 81 5.77 1.18 24.78
CA ASN A 81 5.16 1.96 23.69
C ASN A 81 5.37 3.48 23.84
N ALA A 82 6.01 3.93 24.92
CA ALA A 82 6.05 5.33 25.29
C ALA A 82 7.05 6.18 24.48
N LYS A 83 7.76 5.59 23.50
CA LYS A 83 8.64 6.35 22.59
C LYS A 83 7.86 7.31 21.69
N ASN A 84 6.58 7.03 21.42
CA ASN A 84 5.70 7.80 20.53
C ASN A 84 4.41 8.23 21.25
N VAL A 85 4.53 9.00 22.33
CA VAL A 85 3.37 9.58 23.03
C VAL A 85 3.08 10.97 22.50
N TYR A 86 1.85 11.17 22.02
CA TYR A 86 1.34 12.49 21.67
C TYR A 86 0.34 12.93 22.71
N VAL A 87 0.58 14.10 23.29
CA VAL A 87 -0.37 14.77 24.18
C VAL A 87 -0.86 16.00 23.45
N THR A 88 -2.17 16.09 23.24
CA THR A 88 -2.80 17.25 22.61
C THR A 88 -3.82 17.88 23.54
N ARG A 89 -4.04 19.18 23.36
CA ARG A 89 -5.08 19.95 24.04
C ARG A 89 -5.87 20.73 23.01
N THR A 90 -7.17 20.86 23.22
CA THR A 90 -8.02 21.75 22.41
C THR A 90 -8.03 23.16 22.99
N GLU A 91 -7.60 24.15 22.21
CA GLU A 91 -7.65 25.57 22.55
C GLU A 91 -8.32 26.34 21.40
N ASN A 92 -9.42 27.06 21.69
CA ASN A 92 -10.22 27.78 20.69
C ASN A 92 -10.65 26.91 19.48
N GLY A 93 -10.93 25.63 19.71
CA GLY A 93 -11.33 24.68 18.66
C GLY A 93 -10.19 24.11 17.82
N ARG A 94 -8.92 24.38 18.17
CA ARG A 94 -7.73 23.80 17.54
C ARG A 94 -7.00 22.86 18.49
N GLN A 95 -6.54 21.72 17.99
CA GLN A 95 -5.63 20.85 18.74
C GLN A 95 -4.21 21.43 18.72
N ILE A 96 -3.57 21.49 19.88
CA ILE A 96 -2.21 21.97 20.09
C ILE A 96 -1.43 20.87 20.80
N GLN A 97 -0.23 20.56 20.31
CA GLN A 97 0.66 19.59 20.93
C GLN A 97 1.26 20.15 22.22
N VAL A 98 1.30 19.32 23.25
CA VAL A 98 1.78 19.67 24.60
C VAL A 98 3.08 18.91 24.85
N PRO A 99 4.14 19.57 25.36
CA PRO A 99 5.38 18.89 25.70
C PRO A 99 5.15 17.77 26.72
N ALA A 100 5.59 16.57 26.36
CA ALA A 100 5.55 15.40 27.23
C ALA A 100 6.83 14.57 27.08
N GLU A 101 7.26 13.97 28.17
CA GLU A 101 8.48 13.15 28.27
C GLU A 101 8.23 11.92 29.13
N ILE A 102 9.12 10.92 29.06
CA ILE A 102 9.03 9.71 29.88
C ILE A 102 10.15 9.74 30.90
N GLU A 103 9.78 9.75 32.19
CA GLU A 103 10.73 9.76 33.31
C GLU A 103 10.33 8.70 34.34
N ASP A 104 11.25 7.78 34.66
CA ASP A 104 11.12 6.81 35.76
C ASP A 104 9.82 5.97 35.77
N GLY A 105 9.31 5.58 34.60
CA GLY A 105 8.07 4.80 34.49
C GLY A 105 6.79 5.65 34.43
N TYR A 106 6.92 6.97 34.28
CA TYR A 106 5.81 7.91 34.18
C TYR A 106 5.86 8.68 32.86
N LEU A 107 4.68 8.94 32.29
CA LEU A 107 4.48 10.02 31.33
C LEU A 107 4.42 11.33 32.11
N VAL A 108 5.30 12.27 31.78
CA VAL A 108 5.43 13.57 32.41
C VAL A 108 4.98 14.63 31.42
N ILE A 109 3.87 15.31 31.73
CA ILE A 109 3.33 16.39 30.90
C ILE A 109 3.68 17.71 31.56
N THR A 110 4.29 18.62 30.81
CA THR A 110 4.55 19.99 31.29
C THR A 110 3.48 20.93 30.75
N ALA A 111 2.62 21.42 31.64
CA ALA A 111 1.48 22.27 31.30
C ALA A 111 1.56 23.61 32.04
N ASN A 112 1.03 24.68 31.45
CA ASN A 112 0.99 26.01 32.08
C ASN A 112 -0.41 26.42 32.57
N HIS A 113 -1.40 25.50 32.50
CA HIS A 113 -2.73 25.66 33.06
C HIS A 113 -3.50 24.33 33.05
N PHE A 114 -4.63 24.28 33.78
CA PHE A 114 -5.55 23.14 33.76
C PHE A 114 -6.43 23.16 32.52
N SER A 115 -6.40 22.08 31.74
CA SER A 115 -7.24 21.90 30.56
C SER A 115 -7.45 20.42 30.27
N PRO A 116 -8.46 20.02 29.46
CA PRO A 116 -8.57 18.65 29.00
C PRO A 116 -7.40 18.29 28.08
N TYR A 117 -6.69 17.23 28.43
CA TYR A 117 -5.61 16.67 27.61
C TYR A 117 -6.05 15.32 27.04
N GLU A 118 -5.82 15.12 25.75
CA GLU A 118 -5.96 13.81 25.09
C GLU A 118 -4.58 13.18 25.01
N ILE A 119 -4.46 11.94 25.51
CA ILE A 119 -3.21 11.18 25.54
C ILE A 119 -3.39 9.99 24.63
N SER A 120 -2.63 9.96 23.54
CA SER A 120 -2.61 8.84 22.60
C SER A 120 -1.31 8.08 22.74
N PHE A 121 -1.41 6.82 23.17
CA PHE A 121 -0.31 5.88 23.12
C PHE A 121 -0.36 5.18 21.77
N ILE A 122 0.66 5.38 20.95
CA ILE A 122 0.78 4.64 19.71
C ILE A 122 1.43 3.32 20.07
N GLY A 123 0.62 2.27 20.15
CA GLY A 123 1.12 0.94 20.42
C GLY A 123 1.94 0.44 19.24
N ASN A 124 3.05 -0.25 19.51
CA ASN A 124 3.70 -1.13 18.53
C ASN A 124 2.79 -2.31 18.09
N ASP A 125 1.59 -2.42 18.68
CA ASP A 125 0.55 -3.39 18.31
C ASP A 125 -0.53 -2.80 17.37
N THR A 126 -0.40 -1.54 16.94
CA THR A 126 -1.29 -0.99 15.91
C THR A 126 -0.80 -1.49 14.56
N HIS A 127 -1.23 -2.70 14.17
CA HIS A 127 -1.02 -3.16 12.81
C HIS A 127 -1.77 -2.21 11.87
N CYS A 128 -1.01 -1.40 11.14
CA CYS A 128 -1.52 -0.37 10.25
C CYS A 128 -1.82 -0.97 8.87
N PHE A 129 -1.16 -2.07 8.50
CA PHE A 129 -1.51 -2.82 7.30
C PHE A 129 -2.74 -3.70 7.57
N VAL A 130 -3.89 -3.34 7.01
CA VAL A 130 -5.18 -3.96 7.35
C VAL A 130 -5.76 -4.84 6.25
N GLY A 131 -5.13 -4.87 5.08
CA GLY A 131 -5.57 -5.71 3.98
C GLY A 131 -4.76 -5.54 2.71
N HIS A 132 -5.11 -6.36 1.71
CA HIS A 132 -4.43 -6.39 0.42
C HIS A 132 -5.41 -6.54 -0.73
N SER A 133 -5.02 -6.03 -1.90
CA SER A 133 -5.65 -6.36 -3.18
C SER A 133 -4.61 -6.48 -4.28
N LEU A 134 -5.00 -7.02 -5.44
CA LEU A 134 -4.13 -7.05 -6.62
C LEU A 134 -4.61 -6.08 -7.68
N THR A 135 -3.65 -5.48 -8.38
CA THR A 135 -3.85 -4.71 -9.60
C THR A 135 -3.12 -5.38 -10.74
N LEU A 136 -3.84 -5.69 -11.82
CA LEU A 136 -3.33 -6.49 -12.93
C LEU A 136 -3.09 -5.60 -14.15
N LYS A 137 -1.96 -4.88 -14.15
CA LYS A 137 -1.49 -4.08 -15.28
C LYS A 137 -0.50 -4.91 -16.12
N GLY A 138 0.48 -4.27 -16.75
CA GLY A 138 1.57 -5.01 -17.39
C GLY A 138 2.47 -5.71 -16.37
N ASP A 139 2.56 -5.15 -15.17
CA ASP A 139 3.10 -5.78 -13.96
C ASP A 139 1.98 -6.25 -13.02
N ILE A 140 2.37 -6.88 -11.90
CA ILE A 140 1.43 -7.31 -10.87
C ILE A 140 1.62 -6.42 -9.64
N GLY A 141 0.63 -5.57 -9.37
CA GLY A 141 0.60 -4.70 -8.20
C GLY A 141 -0.03 -5.41 -7.00
N VAL A 142 0.67 -5.44 -5.87
CA VAL A 142 0.08 -5.69 -4.56
C VAL A 142 -0.24 -4.35 -3.93
N ASN A 143 -1.51 -4.10 -3.68
CA ASN A 143 -1.95 -2.93 -2.95
C ASN A 143 -2.01 -3.25 -1.46
N TYR A 144 -1.41 -2.39 -0.64
CA TYR A 144 -1.47 -2.46 0.81
C TYR A 144 -2.46 -1.41 1.31
N TYR A 145 -3.45 -1.85 2.09
CA TYR A 145 -4.41 -0.96 2.74
C TYR A 145 -3.84 -0.54 4.09
N VAL A 146 -3.59 0.76 4.24
CA VAL A 146 -3.00 1.33 5.45
C VAL A 146 -4.06 2.13 6.21
N ASP A 147 -4.41 1.64 7.40
CA ASP A 147 -5.19 2.38 8.40
C ASP A 147 -4.24 3.23 9.25
N LEU A 148 -4.07 4.50 8.86
CA LEU A 148 -3.13 5.39 9.51
C LEU A 148 -3.69 5.85 10.88
N PRO A 149 -3.00 5.60 12.00
CA PRO A 149 -3.51 5.97 13.32
C PRO A 149 -3.75 7.48 13.45
N LYS A 150 -4.78 7.84 14.22
CA LYS A 150 -5.09 9.25 14.52
C LYS A 150 -3.90 9.94 15.17
N GLY A 151 -3.57 11.12 14.66
CA GLY A 151 -2.44 11.94 15.14
C GLY A 151 -1.23 11.92 14.22
N TYR A 152 -1.13 10.97 13.29
CA TYR A 152 -0.16 11.03 12.21
C TYR A 152 -0.63 11.97 11.10
N ASN A 153 0.31 12.79 10.62
CA ASN A 153 0.11 13.61 9.44
C ASN A 153 0.61 12.83 8.21
N PRO A 154 -0.26 12.54 7.21
CA PRO A 154 0.13 11.79 6.01
C PRO A 154 1.29 12.42 5.21
N ALA A 155 1.54 13.72 5.40
CA ALA A 155 2.66 14.42 4.78
C ALA A 155 4.03 14.00 5.32
N ASP A 156 4.07 13.43 6.52
CA ASP A 156 5.28 13.03 7.22
C ASP A 156 5.47 11.49 7.20
N VAL A 157 4.63 10.79 6.44
CA VAL A 157 4.55 9.32 6.43
C VAL A 157 4.85 8.75 5.04
N ASP A 158 5.72 7.74 5.01
CA ASP A 158 6.10 6.99 3.82
C ASP A 158 5.89 5.49 4.05
N VAL A 159 5.70 4.72 2.97
CA VAL A 159 5.82 3.26 2.99
C VAL A 159 7.00 2.86 2.13
N ASP A 160 7.97 2.23 2.77
CA ASP A 160 9.14 1.66 2.10
C ASP A 160 8.87 0.18 1.79
N PHE A 161 8.91 -0.17 0.51
CA PHE A 161 8.88 -1.55 0.04
C PHE A 161 10.29 -2.01 -0.31
N SER A 162 10.64 -3.22 0.11
CA SER A 162 11.90 -3.86 -0.27
C SER A 162 11.70 -5.34 -0.62
N TRP A 163 12.25 -5.74 -1.76
CA TRP A 163 12.25 -7.11 -2.26
C TRP A 163 13.37 -7.24 -3.30
N ASN A 164 13.98 -8.41 -3.45
CA ASN A 164 14.98 -8.66 -4.50
C ASN A 164 16.04 -7.55 -4.68
N GLN A 165 16.58 -7.03 -3.58
CA GLN A 165 17.56 -5.91 -3.55
C GLN A 165 17.04 -4.56 -4.11
N LYS A 166 15.75 -4.47 -4.47
CA LYS A 166 15.06 -3.24 -4.83
C LYS A 166 14.51 -2.57 -3.57
N THR A 167 14.44 -1.25 -3.61
CA THR A 167 13.76 -0.46 -2.59
C THR A 167 12.99 0.66 -3.27
N VAL A 168 11.73 0.80 -2.90
CA VAL A 168 10.84 1.86 -3.38
C VAL A 168 10.19 2.50 -2.17
N SER A 169 10.25 3.82 -2.08
CA SER A 169 9.58 4.60 -1.04
C SER A 169 8.38 5.32 -1.65
N VAL A 170 7.21 5.19 -1.03
CA VAL A 170 5.97 5.78 -1.50
C VAL A 170 5.42 6.72 -0.42
N PRO A 171 5.43 8.05 -0.64
CA PRO A 171 4.91 9.00 0.33
C PRO A 171 3.39 8.98 0.36
N LEU A 172 2.80 8.89 1.56
CA LEU A 172 1.34 8.87 1.74
C LEU A 172 0.68 10.18 1.27
N SER A 173 1.42 11.29 1.23
CA SER A 173 0.95 12.56 0.66
C SER A 173 0.57 12.48 -0.83
N GLN A 174 1.07 11.49 -1.56
CA GLN A 174 0.76 11.26 -2.97
C GLN A 174 -0.34 10.19 -3.16
N ILE A 175 -0.78 9.56 -2.07
CA ILE A 175 -1.77 8.49 -2.09
C ILE A 175 -3.12 9.03 -1.66
N THR A 176 -4.12 8.82 -2.51
CA THR A 176 -5.52 9.11 -2.18
C THR A 176 -6.07 7.99 -1.30
N GLN A 177 -6.86 8.36 -0.29
CA GLN A 177 -7.61 7.38 0.49
C GLN A 177 -8.72 6.75 -0.35
N ASP A 178 -8.93 5.46 -0.15
CA ASP A 178 -10.11 4.77 -0.63
C ASP A 178 -11.36 5.37 0.01
N THR A 179 -12.34 5.75 -0.81
CA THR A 179 -13.50 6.50 -0.34
C THR A 179 -14.49 5.67 0.47
N GLU A 180 -14.44 4.34 0.35
CA GLU A 180 -15.36 3.43 1.05
C GLU A 180 -14.81 3.07 2.44
N THR A 181 -13.51 2.77 2.51
CA THR A 181 -12.84 2.30 3.73
C THR A 181 -12.15 3.42 4.51
N GLY A 182 -11.73 4.49 3.84
CA GLY A 182 -10.89 5.55 4.42
C GLY A 182 -9.40 5.19 4.52
N TYR A 183 -8.99 4.02 4.03
CA TYR A 183 -7.60 3.55 4.09
C TYR A 183 -6.77 4.13 2.94
N TYR A 184 -5.47 4.32 3.18
CA TYR A 184 -4.53 4.63 2.10
C TYR A 184 -4.22 3.35 1.33
N VAL A 185 -4.37 3.38 -0.01
CA VAL A 185 -4.10 2.21 -0.86
C VAL A 185 -2.75 2.40 -1.52
N VAL A 186 -1.72 1.77 -0.98
CA VAL A 186 -0.34 1.97 -1.41
C VAL A 186 0.09 0.81 -2.33
N PRO A 187 0.33 1.06 -3.64
CA PRO A 187 0.70 0.01 -4.58
C PRO A 187 2.20 -0.33 -4.51
N CYS A 188 2.52 -1.62 -4.55
CA CYS A 188 3.85 -2.16 -4.79
C CYS A 188 3.80 -3.10 -5.99
N ASN A 189 4.41 -2.70 -7.10
CA ASN A 189 4.42 -3.48 -8.33
C ASN A 189 5.65 -4.37 -8.42
N VAL A 190 5.45 -5.65 -8.75
CA VAL A 190 6.51 -6.61 -8.98
C VAL A 190 6.39 -7.24 -10.37
N ALA A 191 7.52 -7.71 -10.90
CA ALA A 191 7.51 -8.49 -12.14
C ALA A 191 6.86 -9.86 -11.92
N SER A 192 6.35 -10.49 -12.98
CA SER A 192 5.75 -11.84 -12.88
C SER A 192 6.70 -12.89 -12.31
N LYS A 193 8.00 -12.80 -12.62
CA LYS A 193 9.02 -13.69 -12.05
C LYS A 193 9.25 -13.48 -10.55
N GLU A 194 8.89 -12.31 -10.01
CA GLU A 194 9.13 -11.90 -8.62
C GLU A 194 7.93 -12.22 -7.69
N MET A 195 6.92 -12.95 -8.17
CA MET A 195 5.67 -13.20 -7.41
C MET A 195 5.87 -13.96 -6.10
N THR A 196 6.93 -14.75 -5.98
CA THR A 196 7.31 -15.47 -4.75
C THR A 196 8.30 -14.70 -3.89
N ASP A 197 8.82 -13.56 -4.36
CA ASP A 197 9.70 -12.73 -3.55
C ASP A 197 8.91 -12.19 -2.35
N THR A 198 9.55 -12.25 -1.18
CA THR A 198 9.00 -11.62 0.01
C THR A 198 9.20 -10.11 -0.09
N ILE A 199 8.08 -9.38 -0.15
CA ILE A 199 8.03 -7.93 -0.06
C ILE A 199 7.95 -7.57 1.41
N ILE A 200 8.93 -6.81 1.88
CA ILE A 200 8.90 -6.18 3.20
C ILE A 200 8.38 -4.76 3.02
N ALA A 201 7.17 -4.50 3.51
CA ALA A 201 6.58 -3.17 3.60
C ALA A 201 6.88 -2.60 4.99
N ALA A 202 7.38 -1.37 5.07
CA ALA A 202 7.65 -0.66 6.32
C ALA A 202 7.00 0.72 6.28
N LEU A 203 5.98 0.91 7.11
CA LEU A 203 5.36 2.22 7.32
C LEU A 203 6.28 3.05 8.21
N LYS A 204 6.67 4.24 7.76
CA LYS A 204 7.59 5.13 8.47
C LYS A 204 6.99 6.51 8.67
N CYS A 205 7.20 7.11 9.84
CA CYS A 205 6.89 8.51 10.10
C CYS A 205 8.19 9.23 10.51
N ASN A 206 8.54 10.31 9.81
CA ASN A 206 9.79 11.05 10.06
C ASN A 206 11.05 10.15 10.07
N GLY A 207 11.04 9.08 9.27
CA GLY A 207 12.14 8.10 9.17
C GLY A 207 12.12 6.98 10.21
N GLU A 208 11.25 7.04 11.23
CA GLU A 208 11.08 5.97 12.21
C GLU A 208 10.02 4.96 11.76
N ILE A 209 10.30 3.67 11.94
CA ILE A 209 9.38 2.59 11.57
C ILE A 209 8.23 2.54 12.57
N ILE A 210 7.00 2.63 12.06
CA ILE A 210 5.75 2.50 12.81
C ILE A 210 5.23 1.07 12.76
N ASP A 211 5.23 0.46 11.58
CA ASP A 211 4.73 -0.90 11.36
C ASP A 211 5.50 -1.57 10.21
N THR A 212 5.55 -2.90 10.22
CA THR A 212 6.15 -3.68 9.15
C THR A 212 5.33 -4.92 8.82
N GLU A 213 5.21 -5.22 7.54
CA GLU A 213 4.59 -6.45 7.07
C GLU A 213 5.48 -7.17 6.06
N ALA A 214 5.50 -8.50 6.13
CA ALA A 214 6.07 -9.37 5.10
C ALA A 214 4.95 -10.06 4.31
N TYR A 215 4.92 -9.81 3.00
CA TYR A 215 3.87 -10.31 2.13
C TYR A 215 4.40 -10.67 0.72
N SER A 216 3.61 -11.36 -0.08
CA SER A 216 3.94 -11.68 -1.48
C SER A 216 2.68 -11.81 -2.32
N VAL A 217 2.82 -11.66 -3.64
CA VAL A 217 1.72 -11.89 -4.58
C VAL A 217 1.23 -13.34 -4.45
N GLU A 218 2.16 -14.29 -4.32
CA GLU A 218 1.85 -15.70 -4.17
C GLU A 218 0.95 -15.97 -2.95
N LYS A 219 1.28 -15.36 -1.80
CA LYS A 219 0.50 -15.51 -0.56
C LYS A 219 -0.94 -15.01 -0.73
N TYR A 220 -1.13 -13.87 -1.40
CA TYR A 220 -2.46 -13.34 -1.69
C TYR A 220 -3.28 -14.27 -2.59
N ALA A 221 -2.68 -14.69 -3.71
CA ALA A 221 -3.33 -15.55 -4.68
C ALA A 221 -3.74 -16.89 -4.05
N LYS A 222 -2.87 -17.49 -3.23
CA LYS A 222 -3.18 -18.72 -2.48
C LYS A 222 -4.35 -18.54 -1.53
N ARG A 223 -4.44 -17.42 -0.80
CA ARG A 223 -5.57 -17.14 0.11
C ARG A 223 -6.91 -17.17 -0.64
N ILE A 224 -6.97 -16.57 -1.84
CA ILE A 224 -8.16 -16.59 -2.71
C ILE A 224 -8.50 -18.01 -3.20
N ILE A 225 -7.49 -18.77 -3.64
CA ILE A 225 -7.68 -20.13 -4.17
C ILE A 225 -8.14 -21.08 -3.06
N GLU A 226 -7.51 -21.01 -1.90
CA GLU A 226 -7.86 -21.85 -0.75
C GLU A 226 -9.23 -21.51 -0.18
N ASN A 227 -9.64 -20.23 -0.24
CA ASN A 227 -10.90 -19.71 0.28
C ASN A 227 -11.30 -20.33 1.64
N LYS A 228 -10.32 -20.35 2.57
CA LYS A 228 -10.49 -20.99 3.87
C LYS A 228 -11.68 -20.39 4.59
N ASP A 229 -12.50 -21.25 5.19
CA ASP A 229 -13.69 -20.86 5.95
C ASP A 229 -14.70 -19.97 5.17
N GLY A 230 -14.66 -19.99 3.83
CA GLY A 230 -15.56 -19.20 2.99
C GLY A 230 -15.27 -17.70 3.02
N GLU A 231 -14.02 -17.31 3.29
CA GLU A 231 -13.59 -15.92 3.43
C GLU A 231 -14.06 -15.00 2.28
N PHE A 232 -14.06 -15.52 1.05
CA PHE A 232 -14.42 -14.78 -0.16
C PHE A 232 -15.83 -15.10 -0.69
N ASP A 233 -16.61 -15.97 -0.03
CA ASP A 233 -17.94 -16.41 -0.50
C ASP A 233 -18.91 -15.24 -0.69
N ASN A 234 -18.78 -14.22 0.16
CA ASN A 234 -19.63 -13.04 0.15
C ASN A 234 -19.00 -11.84 -0.56
N LEU A 235 -17.86 -12.02 -1.24
CA LEU A 235 -17.21 -10.93 -1.99
C LEU A 235 -18.08 -10.45 -3.16
N PHE A 236 -18.84 -11.37 -3.76
CA PHE A 236 -19.71 -11.10 -4.90
C PHE A 236 -21.14 -11.59 -4.63
N PRO A 237 -21.88 -10.94 -3.72
CA PRO A 237 -23.19 -11.44 -3.27
C PRO A 237 -24.25 -11.45 -4.38
N LYS A 238 -24.01 -10.73 -5.48
CA LYS A 238 -24.90 -10.65 -6.65
C LYS A 238 -24.41 -11.47 -7.85
N GLU A 239 -23.17 -11.96 -7.82
CA GLU A 239 -22.49 -12.67 -8.92
C GLU A 239 -21.56 -13.77 -8.33
N PRO A 240 -22.10 -14.79 -7.65
CA PRO A 240 -21.28 -15.79 -6.96
C PRO A 240 -20.30 -16.54 -7.89
N GLU A 241 -20.62 -16.68 -9.18
CA GLU A 241 -19.74 -17.24 -10.21
C GLU A 241 -18.48 -16.40 -10.47
N LYS A 242 -18.48 -15.13 -10.04
CA LYS A 242 -17.32 -14.23 -10.16
C LYS A 242 -16.18 -14.65 -9.24
N LEU A 243 -16.47 -15.35 -8.14
CA LEU A 243 -15.45 -15.94 -7.29
C LEU A 243 -14.68 -17.05 -8.01
N GLU A 244 -15.37 -17.94 -8.72
CA GLU A 244 -14.73 -18.98 -9.53
C GLU A 244 -13.85 -18.37 -10.64
N LYS A 245 -14.34 -17.32 -11.31
CA LYS A 245 -13.55 -16.56 -12.30
C LYS A 245 -12.32 -15.91 -11.68
N LEU A 246 -12.44 -15.35 -10.48
CA LEU A 246 -11.32 -14.79 -9.73
C LEU A 246 -10.30 -15.88 -9.37
N GLN A 247 -10.74 -17.04 -8.89
CA GLN A 247 -9.89 -18.19 -8.59
C GLN A 247 -9.15 -18.70 -9.82
N ASN A 248 -9.84 -18.83 -10.96
CA ASN A 248 -9.23 -19.20 -12.24
C ASN A 248 -8.20 -18.15 -12.71
N LEU A 249 -8.51 -16.86 -12.53
CA LEU A 249 -7.60 -15.75 -12.80
C LEU A 249 -6.32 -15.86 -11.97
N VAL A 250 -6.42 -15.90 -10.64
CA VAL A 250 -5.22 -15.96 -9.79
C VAL A 250 -4.44 -17.27 -9.97
N THR A 251 -5.10 -18.38 -10.30
CA THR A 251 -4.44 -19.64 -10.64
C THR A 251 -3.60 -19.49 -11.90
N SER A 252 -4.18 -18.97 -12.99
CA SER A 252 -3.44 -18.74 -14.24
C SER A 252 -2.31 -17.72 -14.09
N MET A 253 -2.49 -16.73 -13.20
CA MET A 253 -1.46 -15.75 -12.86
C MET A 253 -0.26 -16.41 -12.18
N LEU A 254 -0.49 -17.31 -11.22
CA LEU A 254 0.59 -18.06 -10.56
C LEU A 254 1.34 -18.99 -11.53
N VAL A 255 0.61 -19.66 -12.44
CA VAL A 255 1.23 -20.48 -13.49
C VAL A 255 2.10 -19.62 -14.42
N TYR A 256 1.63 -18.45 -14.82
CA TYR A 256 2.45 -17.49 -15.58
C TYR A 256 3.67 -17.01 -14.79
N GLY A 257 3.52 -16.74 -13.49
CA GLY A 257 4.63 -16.42 -12.59
C GLY A 257 5.70 -17.50 -12.58
N ALA A 258 5.31 -18.76 -12.37
CA ALA A 258 6.21 -19.92 -12.38
C ALA A 258 6.94 -20.09 -13.72
N LYS A 259 6.24 -19.94 -14.85
CA LYS A 259 6.91 -20.03 -16.17
C LYS A 259 7.80 -18.82 -16.44
N SER A 260 7.50 -17.66 -15.87
CA SER A 260 8.37 -16.47 -15.91
C SER A 260 9.62 -16.67 -15.06
N GLN A 261 9.50 -17.26 -13.87
CA GLN A 261 10.62 -17.64 -12.99
C GLN A 261 11.62 -18.52 -13.72
N LEU A 262 11.14 -19.56 -14.42
CA LEU A 262 11.99 -20.44 -15.22
C LEU A 262 12.62 -19.73 -16.42
N HIS A 263 11.85 -18.89 -17.14
CA HIS A 263 12.34 -18.17 -18.32
C HIS A 263 13.44 -17.16 -18.00
N PHE A 264 13.34 -16.50 -16.85
CA PHE A 264 14.29 -15.47 -16.42
C PHE A 264 15.29 -15.92 -15.37
N ASP A 265 15.35 -17.23 -15.09
CA ASP A 265 16.22 -17.85 -14.08
C ASP A 265 16.14 -17.14 -12.71
N HIS A 266 14.92 -16.95 -12.21
CA HIS A 266 14.62 -16.26 -10.95
C HIS A 266 13.86 -17.18 -10.01
N ASN A 267 14.41 -17.50 -8.83
CA ASN A 267 13.81 -18.39 -7.83
C ASN A 267 13.23 -19.68 -8.44
N SER A 268 13.99 -20.35 -9.31
CA SER A 268 13.56 -21.54 -10.05
C SER A 268 13.32 -22.78 -9.17
N ASP A 269 13.75 -22.74 -7.90
CA ASP A 269 13.53 -23.74 -6.86
C ASP A 269 12.26 -23.49 -6.02
N ALA A 270 11.67 -22.30 -6.11
CA ALA A 270 10.47 -21.88 -5.39
C ALA A 270 9.44 -21.31 -6.36
N LEU A 271 8.91 -22.17 -7.24
CA LEU A 271 7.94 -21.79 -8.25
C LEU A 271 6.59 -21.37 -7.63
N ALA A 272 5.99 -20.32 -8.20
CA ALA A 272 4.71 -19.76 -7.75
C ALA A 272 3.52 -20.72 -7.90
N ASP A 273 3.62 -21.72 -8.78
CA ASP A 273 2.60 -22.74 -9.01
C ASP A 273 2.79 -24.00 -8.14
N SER A 274 3.78 -24.03 -7.25
CA SER A 274 4.20 -25.24 -6.53
C SER A 274 3.14 -25.84 -5.60
N SER A 275 2.16 -25.04 -5.15
CA SER A 275 1.03 -25.53 -4.35
C SER A 275 -0.25 -25.77 -5.15
N LEU A 276 -0.23 -25.54 -6.46
CA LEU A 276 -1.39 -25.78 -7.32
C LEU A 276 -1.47 -27.27 -7.64
N GLY A 277 -2.70 -27.79 -7.80
CA GLY A 277 -2.91 -29.09 -8.44
C GLY A 277 -2.53 -29.05 -9.92
N ASP A 278 -2.77 -30.15 -10.64
CA ASP A 278 -2.48 -30.24 -12.08
C ASP A 278 -3.24 -29.16 -12.87
N TYR A 279 -2.53 -28.09 -13.26
CA TYR A 279 -3.04 -27.06 -14.16
C TYR A 279 -2.58 -27.34 -15.58
N SER A 280 -3.54 -27.66 -16.46
CA SER A 280 -3.24 -28.00 -17.85
C SER A 280 -3.20 -26.76 -18.74
N LEU A 281 -2.12 -26.64 -19.51
CA LEU A 281 -1.97 -25.67 -20.61
C LEU A 281 -2.24 -26.31 -21.98
N ALA A 282 -2.66 -27.58 -22.03
CA ALA A 282 -2.67 -28.38 -23.25
C ALA A 282 -3.67 -27.91 -24.33
N ASP A 283 -4.72 -27.18 -23.93
CA ASP A 283 -5.76 -26.70 -24.86
C ASP A 283 -5.37 -25.40 -25.57
N ILE A 284 -4.18 -24.86 -25.30
CA ILE A 284 -3.70 -23.62 -25.90
C ILE A 284 -2.74 -23.94 -27.05
N SER A 285 -3.15 -23.57 -28.26
CA SER A 285 -2.33 -23.70 -29.48
C SER A 285 -2.26 -22.39 -30.25
N GLY A 286 -1.18 -22.21 -31.03
CA GLY A 286 -1.00 -21.04 -31.90
C GLY A 286 -2.01 -20.97 -33.04
N ASP A 287 -2.63 -22.08 -33.44
CA ASP A 287 -3.60 -22.15 -34.53
C ASP A 287 -4.83 -21.27 -34.29
N ALA A 288 -5.28 -21.19 -33.04
CA ALA A 288 -6.38 -20.32 -32.63
C ALA A 288 -6.05 -18.82 -32.74
N LEU A 289 -4.76 -18.48 -32.89
CA LEU A 289 -4.27 -17.11 -32.99
C LEU A 289 -3.88 -16.70 -34.41
N THR A 290 -4.10 -17.57 -35.41
CA THR A 290 -3.78 -17.28 -36.82
C THR A 290 -4.57 -16.12 -37.41
N SER A 291 -5.70 -15.75 -36.81
CA SER A 291 -6.48 -14.55 -37.18
C SER A 291 -5.79 -13.25 -36.75
N TYR A 292 -4.91 -13.29 -35.75
CA TYR A 292 -4.13 -12.16 -35.30
C TYR A 292 -2.97 -11.94 -36.27
N THR A 293 -3.25 -11.16 -37.30
CA THR A 293 -2.25 -10.73 -38.28
C THR A 293 -2.18 -9.21 -38.27
N TYR A 294 -0.98 -8.68 -38.47
CA TYR A 294 -0.86 -7.26 -38.77
C TYR A 294 -1.52 -7.01 -40.12
N GLN A 295 -2.32 -5.97 -40.21
CA GLN A 295 -2.66 -5.44 -41.52
C GLN A 295 -1.39 -4.84 -42.10
N ASP A 296 -0.82 -5.51 -43.10
CA ASP A 296 0.33 -5.05 -43.88
C ASP A 296 -0.05 -3.73 -44.54
N SER A 297 0.20 -2.65 -43.81
CA SER A 297 -0.31 -1.34 -44.11
C SER A 297 0.91 -0.49 -44.35
N ASP A 298 1.16 -0.20 -45.63
CA ASP A 298 2.36 0.51 -46.11
C ASP A 298 2.81 1.61 -45.13
N PHE A 299 4.04 1.47 -44.65
CA PHE A 299 4.68 2.41 -43.73
C PHE A 299 5.67 3.34 -44.47
N ALA A 300 5.84 3.16 -45.80
CA ALA A 300 6.80 3.91 -46.59
C ALA A 300 6.53 5.43 -46.58
N ASP A 301 5.26 5.83 -46.47
CA ASP A 301 4.85 7.24 -46.33
C ASP A 301 5.44 7.90 -45.07
N TYR A 302 5.75 7.10 -44.05
CA TYR A 302 6.40 7.54 -42.82
C TYR A 302 7.92 7.37 -42.85
N GLY A 303 8.48 6.88 -43.95
CA GLY A 303 9.89 6.53 -44.05
C GLY A 303 10.27 5.30 -43.23
N LEU A 304 9.32 4.38 -43.01
CA LEU A 304 9.50 3.18 -42.21
C LEU A 304 9.08 1.92 -42.98
N LYS A 305 9.66 0.77 -42.64
CA LYS A 305 9.17 -0.56 -43.03
C LYS A 305 9.05 -1.40 -41.77
N PHE A 306 7.88 -1.98 -41.53
CA PHE A 306 7.65 -2.84 -40.37
C PHE A 306 8.44 -4.15 -40.53
N GLU A 307 9.22 -4.50 -39.51
CA GLU A 307 10.08 -5.69 -39.50
C GLU A 307 9.55 -6.76 -38.54
N GLY A 308 8.77 -6.37 -37.54
CA GLY A 308 8.18 -7.31 -36.59
C GLY A 308 7.97 -6.70 -35.22
N SER A 309 7.81 -7.55 -34.22
CA SER A 309 7.52 -7.15 -32.85
C SER A 309 8.09 -8.14 -31.84
N ARG A 310 8.16 -7.71 -30.57
CA ARG A 310 8.41 -8.59 -29.42
C ARG A 310 7.56 -8.19 -28.23
N LEU A 311 7.26 -9.15 -27.38
CA LEU A 311 6.87 -8.87 -25.99
C LEU A 311 8.12 -8.75 -25.12
N LYS A 312 8.18 -7.71 -24.29
CA LYS A 312 9.15 -7.60 -23.20
C LYS A 312 8.41 -7.93 -21.92
N LEU A 313 8.91 -8.92 -21.18
CA LEU A 313 8.23 -9.49 -20.00
C LEU A 313 9.07 -9.43 -18.72
N MET A 314 10.24 -8.78 -18.76
CA MET A 314 11.21 -8.77 -17.65
C MET A 314 10.73 -7.98 -16.42
N SER A 315 9.88 -6.98 -16.63
CA SER A 315 9.33 -6.14 -15.55
C SER A 315 7.83 -5.95 -15.74
N LYS A 316 7.45 -5.24 -16.81
CA LYS A 316 6.07 -5.10 -17.26
C LYS A 316 5.87 -5.91 -18.54
N THR A 317 4.63 -6.15 -18.91
CA THR A 317 4.22 -6.60 -20.24
C THR A 317 4.21 -5.39 -21.16
N ASP A 318 5.30 -5.21 -21.87
CA ASP A 318 5.42 -4.18 -22.91
C ASP A 318 5.48 -4.83 -24.28
N TYR A 319 5.02 -4.10 -25.29
CA TYR A 319 5.00 -4.55 -26.66
C TYR A 319 5.83 -3.61 -27.51
N MET A 320 6.90 -4.15 -28.09
CA MET A 320 7.87 -3.39 -28.86
C MET A 320 7.71 -3.69 -30.34
N LEU A 321 7.56 -2.65 -31.14
CA LEU A 321 7.44 -2.71 -32.60
C LEU A 321 8.77 -2.31 -33.23
N TYR A 322 9.22 -3.06 -34.24
CA TYR A 322 10.47 -2.80 -34.97
C TYR A 322 10.20 -2.33 -36.38
N PHE A 323 10.92 -1.29 -36.79
CA PHE A 323 10.89 -0.76 -38.13
C PHE A 323 12.32 -0.54 -38.65
N SER A 324 12.53 -0.79 -39.94
CA SER A 324 13.71 -0.29 -40.67
C SER A 324 13.38 1.07 -41.29
N LYS A 325 14.38 1.94 -41.45
CA LYS A 325 14.20 3.21 -42.18
C LYS A 325 14.09 2.93 -43.68
N THR A 326 13.11 3.56 -44.34
CA THR A 326 12.97 3.56 -45.79
C THR A 326 13.10 4.99 -46.32
N GLY A 327 14.24 5.32 -46.93
CA GLY A 327 14.57 6.67 -47.41
C GLY A 327 15.90 7.18 -46.86
N GLY A 328 16.37 8.35 -47.33
CA GLY A 328 17.60 8.97 -46.82
C GLY A 328 17.46 9.48 -45.36
N ASP A 329 18.59 9.64 -44.68
CA ASP A 329 18.70 9.90 -43.22
C ASP A 329 18.04 11.21 -42.72
N ASP A 330 17.54 12.07 -43.61
CA ASP A 330 17.08 13.43 -43.29
C ASP A 330 15.59 13.53 -42.88
N LYS A 331 14.81 12.44 -42.89
CA LYS A 331 13.41 12.48 -42.47
C LYS A 331 13.29 12.34 -40.94
N PRO A 332 12.61 13.26 -40.23
CA PRO A 332 12.38 13.10 -38.80
C PRO A 332 11.47 11.89 -38.54
N LEU A 333 11.82 11.09 -37.53
CA LEU A 333 11.01 9.94 -37.12
C LEU A 333 9.66 10.44 -36.55
N PRO A 334 8.52 9.86 -36.98
CA PRO A 334 7.23 10.31 -36.50
C PRO A 334 7.03 9.89 -35.05
N LYS A 335 6.52 10.81 -34.23
CA LYS A 335 5.90 10.44 -32.95
C LYS A 335 4.58 9.75 -33.26
N VAL A 336 4.20 8.79 -32.41
CA VAL A 336 2.91 8.13 -32.54
C VAL A 336 2.07 8.38 -31.31
N THR A 337 0.76 8.44 -31.51
CA THR A 337 -0.21 8.62 -30.42
C THR A 337 -1.03 7.35 -30.27
N THR A 338 -1.38 6.97 -29.04
CA THR A 338 -2.33 5.88 -28.76
C THR A 338 -3.78 6.39 -28.78
N ASP A 339 -4.75 5.47 -28.74
CA ASP A 339 -6.18 5.82 -28.56
C ASP A 339 -6.44 6.65 -27.28
N SER A 340 -5.64 6.45 -26.23
CA SER A 340 -5.71 7.22 -24.98
C SER A 340 -5.11 8.62 -25.07
N GLY A 341 -4.52 9.00 -26.21
CA GLY A 341 -3.83 10.28 -26.39
C GLY A 341 -2.39 10.31 -25.88
N SER A 342 -1.85 9.16 -25.43
CA SER A 342 -0.46 9.06 -24.96
C SER A 342 0.50 9.15 -26.14
N ILE A 343 1.57 9.93 -26.00
CA ILE A 343 2.60 10.09 -27.04
C ILE A 343 3.72 9.07 -26.79
N ILE A 344 4.07 8.30 -27.84
CA ILE A 344 5.20 7.39 -27.85
C ILE A 344 6.27 7.98 -28.78
N GLU A 345 7.44 8.21 -28.20
CA GLU A 345 8.63 8.68 -28.91
C GLU A 345 9.37 7.50 -29.56
N PRO A 346 9.78 7.62 -30.84
CA PRO A 346 10.65 6.63 -31.45
C PRO A 346 12.06 6.67 -30.85
N TYR A 347 12.72 5.52 -30.80
CA TYR A 347 14.14 5.42 -30.47
C TYR A 347 14.85 4.40 -31.35
N GLU A 348 16.18 4.47 -31.41
CA GLU A 348 16.99 3.50 -32.13
C GLU A 348 17.50 2.40 -31.19
N ASP A 349 17.26 1.13 -31.53
CA ASP A 349 17.83 -0.04 -30.87
C ASP A 349 18.34 -1.03 -31.92
N SER A 350 19.63 -1.39 -31.83
CA SER A 350 20.24 -2.43 -32.66
C SER A 350 20.03 -2.27 -34.17
N GLY A 351 19.98 -1.02 -34.66
CA GLY A 351 19.77 -0.70 -36.08
C GLY A 351 18.32 -0.60 -36.53
N TYR A 352 17.35 -0.74 -35.61
CA TYR A 352 15.92 -0.57 -35.87
C TYR A 352 15.39 0.69 -35.20
N ILE A 353 14.33 1.25 -35.77
CA ILE A 353 13.46 2.23 -35.12
C ILE A 353 12.42 1.47 -34.30
N CYS A 354 12.31 1.79 -33.02
CA CYS A 354 11.45 1.12 -32.07
C CYS A 354 10.37 2.04 -31.50
N TYR A 355 9.19 1.46 -31.30
CA TYR A 355 8.08 2.07 -30.57
C TYR A 355 7.64 1.09 -29.49
N ASP A 356 7.59 1.57 -28.24
CA ASP A 356 7.17 0.77 -27.10
C ASP A 356 5.77 1.16 -26.65
N VAL A 357 4.86 0.18 -26.69
CA VAL A 357 3.57 0.25 -26.01
C VAL A 357 3.75 -0.41 -24.66
N THR A 358 3.79 0.38 -23.60
CA THR A 358 4.16 -0.09 -22.25
C THR A 358 2.95 -0.38 -21.38
N ASP A 359 3.16 -1.23 -20.37
CA ASP A 359 2.21 -1.45 -19.28
C ASP A 359 0.84 -2.01 -19.72
N ILE A 360 0.87 -2.96 -20.66
CA ILE A 360 -0.34 -3.57 -21.23
C ILE A 360 -1.03 -4.45 -20.18
N PRO A 361 -2.26 -4.13 -19.76
CA PRO A 361 -2.98 -4.93 -18.77
C PRO A 361 -3.20 -6.36 -19.23
N ALA A 362 -3.19 -7.32 -18.29
CA ALA A 362 -3.35 -8.74 -18.59
C ALA A 362 -4.57 -9.05 -19.48
N LYS A 363 -5.72 -8.41 -19.21
CA LYS A 363 -6.93 -8.58 -20.03
C LYS A 363 -6.82 -8.01 -21.44
N CYS A 364 -5.91 -7.06 -21.67
CA CYS A 364 -5.76 -6.35 -22.94
C CYS A 364 -4.62 -6.88 -23.82
N ILE A 365 -3.88 -7.90 -23.38
CA ILE A 365 -2.72 -8.43 -24.11
C ILE A 365 -3.07 -8.72 -25.57
N THR A 366 -4.17 -9.41 -25.84
CA THR A 366 -4.59 -9.75 -27.22
C THR A 366 -5.48 -8.72 -27.89
N ASP A 367 -5.76 -7.59 -27.25
CA ASP A 367 -6.62 -6.57 -27.86
C ASP A 367 -5.87 -5.83 -28.98
N ASP A 368 -6.65 -5.23 -29.86
CA ASP A 368 -6.11 -4.34 -30.88
C ASP A 368 -5.56 -3.06 -30.24
N ILE A 369 -4.37 -2.68 -30.68
CA ILE A 369 -3.62 -1.50 -30.28
C ILE A 369 -3.56 -0.58 -31.50
N THR A 370 -4.30 0.52 -31.46
CA THR A 370 -4.26 1.53 -32.50
C THR A 370 -3.17 2.55 -32.21
N LEU A 371 -2.27 2.73 -33.16
CA LEU A 371 -1.25 3.79 -33.15
C LEU A 371 -1.50 4.75 -34.30
N TYR A 372 -1.46 6.04 -34.01
CA TYR A 372 -1.65 7.10 -35.00
C TYR A 372 -0.31 7.64 -35.48
N PHE A 373 0.06 7.28 -36.71
CA PHE A 373 1.23 7.81 -37.39
C PHE A 373 0.82 9.03 -38.20
N ASN A 374 1.22 10.23 -37.77
CA ASN A 374 0.79 11.51 -38.36
C ASN A 374 -0.75 11.61 -38.51
N GLY A 375 -1.50 11.08 -37.55
CA GLY A 375 -2.98 11.09 -37.54
C GLY A 375 -3.65 9.92 -38.27
N ASN A 376 -2.89 9.06 -38.96
CA ASN A 376 -3.42 7.87 -39.61
C ASN A 376 -3.34 6.65 -38.68
N ALA A 377 -4.46 5.97 -38.49
CA ALA A 377 -4.55 4.80 -37.63
C ALA A 377 -3.83 3.57 -38.24
N LYS A 378 -3.07 2.88 -37.40
CA LYS A 378 -2.42 1.60 -37.70
C LYS A 378 -2.70 0.64 -36.54
N VAL A 379 -3.22 -0.55 -36.85
CA VAL A 379 -3.66 -1.51 -35.84
C VAL A 379 -2.62 -2.62 -35.69
N PHE A 380 -2.20 -2.85 -34.45
CA PHE A 380 -1.32 -3.93 -34.05
C PHE A 380 -2.01 -4.76 -32.96
N ASN A 381 -1.56 -5.99 -32.74
CA ASN A 381 -1.95 -6.75 -31.56
C ASN A 381 -0.79 -7.67 -31.16
N THR A 382 -0.72 -8.03 -29.89
CA THR A 382 0.31 -8.96 -29.44
C THR A 382 -0.02 -10.41 -29.78
N GLY A 383 -1.28 -10.72 -30.10
CA GLY A 383 -1.76 -12.06 -30.48
C GLY A 383 -0.97 -12.65 -31.65
N SER A 384 -0.57 -11.80 -32.60
CA SER A 384 0.29 -12.19 -33.73
C SER A 384 1.71 -12.64 -33.31
N TYR A 385 2.30 -12.00 -32.30
CA TYR A 385 3.55 -12.45 -31.69
C TYR A 385 3.35 -13.74 -30.90
N ILE A 386 2.29 -13.81 -30.09
CA ILE A 386 1.94 -14.99 -29.29
C ILE A 386 1.77 -16.22 -30.20
N GLY A 387 0.98 -16.11 -31.27
CA GLY A 387 0.79 -17.19 -32.24
C GLY A 387 2.09 -17.65 -32.89
N LYS A 388 2.98 -16.71 -33.27
CA LYS A 388 4.31 -17.06 -33.80
C LYS A 388 5.20 -17.76 -32.77
N ALA A 389 5.20 -17.30 -31.53
CA ALA A 389 6.00 -17.89 -30.45
C ALA A 389 5.52 -19.31 -30.11
N LEU A 390 4.20 -19.53 -30.05
CA LEU A 390 3.60 -20.86 -29.81
C LEU A 390 3.91 -21.88 -30.91
N ASN A 391 4.12 -21.42 -32.14
CA ASN A 391 4.49 -22.24 -33.30
C ASN A 391 6.01 -22.29 -33.53
N GLY A 392 6.81 -21.74 -32.60
CA GLY A 392 8.27 -21.80 -32.65
C GLY A 392 8.83 -23.10 -32.07
N ASP A 393 10.15 -23.11 -31.84
CA ASP A 393 10.89 -24.28 -31.33
C ASP A 393 11.52 -24.05 -29.93
N ASP A 394 11.44 -22.83 -29.39
CA ASP A 394 11.99 -22.49 -28.07
C ASP A 394 10.99 -22.89 -26.98
N ASN A 395 11.17 -24.08 -26.39
CA ASN A 395 10.29 -24.61 -25.35
C ASN A 395 10.14 -23.68 -24.13
N THR A 396 11.19 -22.96 -23.75
CA THR A 396 11.12 -22.04 -22.60
C THR A 396 10.24 -20.85 -22.97
N LEU A 397 10.42 -20.27 -24.16
CA LEU A 397 9.54 -19.21 -24.64
C LEU A 397 8.10 -19.69 -24.83
N ILE A 398 7.91 -20.86 -25.46
CA ILE A 398 6.58 -21.45 -25.71
C ILE A 398 5.84 -21.58 -24.39
N THR A 399 6.41 -22.24 -23.39
CA THR A 399 5.73 -22.46 -22.11
C THR A 399 5.37 -21.17 -21.38
N THR A 400 6.25 -20.16 -21.39
CA THR A 400 5.96 -18.84 -20.81
C THR A 400 4.85 -18.10 -21.56
N ILE A 401 4.87 -18.11 -22.89
CA ILE A 401 3.85 -17.44 -23.72
C ILE A 401 2.50 -18.16 -23.64
N THR A 402 2.49 -19.49 -23.58
CA THR A 402 1.27 -20.28 -23.33
C THR A 402 0.64 -19.89 -22.00
N ALA A 403 1.44 -19.78 -20.94
CA ALA A 403 0.95 -19.38 -19.62
C ALA A 403 0.48 -17.91 -19.59
N LEU A 404 1.19 -16.99 -20.25
CA LEU A 404 0.78 -15.59 -20.41
C LEU A 404 -0.58 -15.49 -21.10
N TYR A 405 -0.79 -16.27 -22.17
CA TYR A 405 -2.05 -16.25 -22.89
C TYR A 405 -3.19 -16.90 -22.10
N ALA A 406 -2.92 -17.97 -21.34
CA ALA A 406 -3.88 -18.52 -20.37
C ALA A 406 -4.32 -17.47 -19.35
N TYR A 407 -3.35 -16.75 -18.78
CA TYR A 407 -3.59 -15.65 -17.85
C TYR A 407 -4.43 -14.52 -18.47
N CYS A 408 -4.13 -14.12 -19.71
CA CYS A 408 -4.92 -13.15 -20.47
C CYS A 408 -6.39 -13.60 -20.61
N ARG A 409 -6.63 -14.85 -21.00
CA ARG A 409 -7.99 -15.40 -21.17
C ARG A 409 -8.76 -15.40 -19.86
N SER A 410 -8.14 -15.82 -18.76
CA SER A 410 -8.77 -15.77 -17.44
C SER A 410 -9.06 -14.34 -16.98
N ALA A 411 -8.15 -13.40 -17.28
CA ALA A 411 -8.34 -11.98 -16.94
C ALA A 411 -9.53 -11.39 -17.70
N LYS A 412 -9.66 -11.65 -19.01
CA LYS A 412 -10.86 -11.28 -19.79
C LYS A 412 -12.12 -11.88 -19.20
N ALA A 413 -12.10 -13.18 -18.91
CA ALA A 413 -13.25 -13.88 -18.34
C ALA A 413 -13.71 -13.28 -16.98
N TYR A 414 -12.79 -12.73 -16.18
CA TYR A 414 -13.12 -12.07 -14.91
C TYR A 414 -13.63 -10.63 -15.11
N PHE A 415 -12.97 -9.82 -15.94
CA PHE A 415 -13.23 -8.38 -16.05
C PHE A 415 -14.31 -7.98 -17.07
N ASP A 416 -14.62 -8.84 -18.06
CA ASP A 416 -15.55 -8.49 -19.14
C ASP A 416 -17.02 -8.88 -18.85
N ASN A 417 -17.37 -9.17 -17.58
CA ASN A 417 -18.77 -9.33 -17.13
C ASN A 417 -19.26 -8.15 -16.32
#